data_AF-A0A8T1H9A0-F1
#
_entry.id   AF-A0A8T1H9A0-F1
#
_cell.length_a   1.000
_cell.length_b   1.000
_cell.length_c   1.000
_cell.angle_alpha   90.00
_cell.angle_beta   90.00
_cell.angle_gamma   90.00
#
_symmetry.space_group_name_H-M   'P 1'
#
loop_
_entity.id
_entity.type
_entity.pdbx_description
1 polymer ?
#
loop_
_entity_poly.entity_id
_entity_poly.type
_entity_poly.pdbx_seq_one_letter_code
_entity_poly.pdbx_strand_id
1 'polypeptide(L)'
;MQVGCDPASHPTKEWIEGHIDKYGDDDNKWEEVAGKAFCKTSDDCTIGGTLSKTALKTGKCVEQRCECLYHSWGGPRCSTAVSGSSSAGLMSKTFGPPIEAAIAVAIVIILVTMVMVHMGSVATAKKTKAVMAALEAERKVAVPLVSETNSNRGSHLAALSKDNYHQNFV
;
A
#
# COMPACT_ATOMS: atom_id res chain seq x y z
N MET A 1 4.07 33.73 -28.06
CA MET A 1 4.63 32.36 -27.98
C MET A 1 6.04 32.42 -28.54
N GLN A 2 7.08 31.99 -27.82
CA GLN A 2 8.32 31.65 -28.49
C GLN A 2 8.20 30.20 -28.95
N VAL A 3 7.94 30.07 -30.25
CA VAL A 3 8.15 28.84 -31.01
C VAL A 3 9.66 28.68 -31.17
N GLY A 4 10.21 27.58 -30.65
CA GLY A 4 11.58 27.14 -30.91
C GLY A 4 12.39 26.87 -29.64
N CYS A 5 12.57 25.57 -29.32
CA CYS A 5 13.80 24.98 -28.77
C CYS A 5 13.67 23.44 -28.78
N ASP A 6 14.10 22.86 -29.90
CA ASP A 6 14.60 21.49 -30.10
C ASP A 6 15.33 21.61 -31.46
N PRO A 7 16.66 21.40 -31.60
CA PRO A 7 17.44 22.29 -32.48
C PRO A 7 16.97 22.33 -33.92
N ALA A 8 16.86 23.56 -34.43
CA ALA A 8 17.77 23.93 -35.53
C ALA A 8 19.07 24.61 -35.02
N SER A 9 19.13 25.11 -33.78
CA SER A 9 20.29 25.86 -33.27
C SER A 9 20.75 25.56 -31.83
N HIS A 10 20.09 24.69 -31.07
CA HIS A 10 20.48 24.35 -29.69
C HIS A 10 20.46 22.84 -29.43
N PRO A 11 21.52 22.23 -28.87
CA PRO A 11 21.59 20.80 -28.63
C PRO A 11 20.36 20.28 -27.87
N THR A 12 19.91 19.06 -28.21
CA THR A 12 18.76 18.43 -27.54
C THR A 12 19.06 18.20 -26.06
N LYS A 13 18.03 17.95 -25.26
CA LYS A 13 18.19 17.62 -23.84
C LYS A 13 19.10 16.42 -23.63
N GLU A 14 18.89 15.34 -24.39
CA GLU A 14 19.68 14.11 -24.32
C GLU A 14 21.13 14.39 -24.69
N TRP A 15 21.33 15.30 -25.65
CA TRP A 15 22.66 15.69 -26.09
C TRP A 15 23.38 16.46 -24.96
N ILE A 16 22.73 17.47 -24.36
CA ILE A 16 23.30 18.24 -23.23
C ILE A 16 23.62 17.35 -22.04
N GLU A 17 22.70 16.46 -21.65
CA GLU A 17 22.93 15.51 -20.56
C GLU A 17 24.11 14.56 -20.86
N GLY A 18 24.24 14.14 -22.12
CA GLY A 18 25.28 13.22 -22.55
C GLY A 18 26.69 13.83 -22.57
N HIS A 19 26.84 15.16 -22.65
CA HIS A 19 28.16 15.80 -22.51
C HIS A 19 28.08 17.04 -21.62
N ILE A 20 27.63 16.80 -20.38
CA ILE A 20 27.58 17.81 -19.33
C ILE A 20 28.98 18.37 -19.01
N ASP A 21 30.04 17.61 -19.29
CA ASP A 21 31.45 18.03 -19.17
C ASP A 21 31.81 19.23 -20.05
N LYS A 22 31.04 19.51 -21.11
CA LYS A 22 31.23 20.69 -21.97
C LYS A 22 30.53 21.95 -21.44
N TYR A 23 29.64 21.79 -20.46
CA TYR A 23 28.79 22.87 -19.95
C TYR A 23 29.00 23.13 -18.46
N GLY A 24 29.66 22.22 -17.76
CA GLY A 24 30.07 22.35 -16.37
C GLY A 24 31.58 22.50 -16.25
N ASP A 25 32.02 23.46 -15.47
CA ASP A 25 33.41 23.61 -15.03
C ASP A 25 33.45 23.86 -13.50
N ASP A 26 34.64 24.11 -12.96
CA ASP A 26 34.81 24.32 -11.51
C ASP A 26 34.10 25.59 -11.01
N ASP A 27 33.89 26.59 -11.88
CA ASP A 27 33.25 27.87 -11.60
C ASP A 27 31.74 27.88 -11.92
N ASN A 28 31.27 26.94 -12.77
CA ASN A 28 29.88 26.79 -13.20
C ASN A 28 29.45 25.32 -13.14
N LYS A 29 29.13 24.85 -11.93
CA LYS A 29 28.71 23.46 -11.72
C LYS A 29 27.28 23.24 -12.22
N TRP A 30 27.05 22.10 -12.86
CA TRP A 30 25.70 21.67 -13.17
C TRP A 30 24.93 21.37 -11.88
N GLU A 31 23.83 22.07 -11.65
CA GLU A 31 22.91 21.84 -10.55
C GLU A 31 21.47 21.69 -11.07
N GLU A 32 20.74 20.71 -10.52
CA GLU A 32 19.33 20.58 -10.83
C GLU A 32 18.53 21.60 -10.02
N VAL A 33 17.97 22.59 -10.72
CA VAL A 33 17.16 23.64 -10.10
C VAL A 33 15.71 23.20 -9.91
N ALA A 34 15.23 23.24 -8.67
CA ALA A 34 13.82 23.10 -8.36
C ALA A 34 13.11 24.46 -8.55
N GLY A 35 12.20 24.54 -9.52
CA GLY A 35 11.48 25.77 -9.86
C GLY A 35 12.23 26.68 -10.84
N LYS A 36 11.94 27.98 -10.78
CA LYS A 36 12.50 29.06 -11.61
C LYS A 36 12.07 29.11 -13.08
N ALA A 37 11.17 28.23 -13.54
CA ALA A 37 10.50 28.46 -14.82
C ALA A 37 9.68 29.75 -14.78
N PHE A 38 9.54 30.40 -15.95
CA PHE A 38 8.64 31.52 -16.09
C PHE A 38 7.19 31.10 -15.88
N CYS A 39 6.47 31.87 -15.05
CA CYS A 39 5.05 31.68 -14.76
C CYS A 39 4.32 33.02 -14.76
N LYS A 40 3.02 32.99 -15.08
CA LYS A 40 2.11 34.12 -14.91
C LYS A 40 1.22 33.93 -13.70
N THR A 41 0.82 32.68 -13.45
CA THR A 41 -0.08 32.29 -12.36
C THR A 41 0.45 31.05 -11.65
N SER A 42 -0.02 30.76 -10.45
CA SER A 42 0.41 29.55 -9.72
C SER A 42 0.00 28.24 -10.40
N ASP A 43 -0.99 28.28 -11.30
CA ASP A 43 -1.41 27.12 -12.08
C ASP A 43 -0.33 26.67 -13.08
N ASP A 44 0.53 27.59 -13.53
CA ASP A 44 1.69 27.28 -14.37
C ASP A 44 2.69 26.35 -13.65
N CYS A 45 2.69 26.37 -12.31
CA CYS A 45 3.60 25.63 -11.45
C CYS A 45 2.91 24.45 -10.73
N THR A 46 1.72 24.06 -11.20
CA THR A 46 0.84 23.09 -10.55
C THR A 46 0.58 21.91 -11.49
N ILE A 47 0.65 20.68 -10.99
CA ILE A 47 0.31 19.50 -11.80
C ILE A 47 -1.20 19.48 -12.05
N GLY A 48 -1.55 19.48 -13.33
CA GLY A 48 -2.94 19.52 -13.78
C GLY A 48 -3.49 20.93 -14.01
N GLY A 49 -2.89 21.98 -13.44
CA GLY A 49 -3.20 23.39 -13.71
C GLY A 49 -4.69 23.70 -13.92
N THR A 50 -5.00 24.41 -15.02
CA THR A 50 -6.37 24.75 -15.46
C THR A 50 -7.05 23.66 -16.29
N LEU A 51 -6.33 22.60 -16.65
CA LEU A 51 -6.76 21.59 -17.63
C LEU A 51 -7.26 20.29 -16.98
N SER A 52 -6.93 20.05 -15.72
CA SER A 52 -7.20 18.77 -15.03
C SER A 52 -8.28 18.91 -13.95
N LYS A 53 -9.11 17.88 -13.80
CA LYS A 53 -10.20 17.81 -12.79
C LYS A 53 -9.69 17.80 -11.35
N THR A 54 -8.44 17.39 -11.15
CA THR A 54 -7.77 17.36 -9.85
C THR A 54 -6.44 18.08 -9.99
N ALA A 55 -6.38 19.34 -9.54
CA ALA A 55 -5.16 20.13 -9.51
C ALA A 55 -4.38 19.83 -8.23
N LEU A 56 -3.15 19.36 -8.35
CA LEU A 56 -2.22 19.15 -7.25
C LEU A 56 -1.29 20.35 -7.17
N LYS A 57 -1.46 21.19 -6.14
CA LYS A 57 -0.60 22.35 -5.90
C LYS A 57 0.80 21.89 -5.49
N THR A 58 1.71 21.88 -6.46
CA THR A 58 3.11 21.47 -6.29
C THR A 58 4.07 22.66 -6.24
N GLY A 59 3.67 23.82 -6.79
CA GLY A 59 4.41 25.07 -6.72
C GLY A 59 3.51 26.31 -6.74
N LYS A 60 4.12 27.47 -6.55
CA LYS A 60 3.50 28.81 -6.61
C LYS A 60 4.28 29.71 -7.56
N CYS A 61 3.60 30.71 -8.12
CA CYS A 61 4.25 31.73 -8.96
C CYS A 61 4.63 32.95 -8.11
N VAL A 62 5.92 33.21 -7.97
CA VAL A 62 6.49 34.32 -7.20
C VAL A 62 7.45 35.08 -8.10
N GLU A 63 7.27 36.40 -8.25
CA GLU A 63 8.13 37.23 -9.11
C GLU A 63 8.27 36.71 -10.55
N GLN A 64 7.17 36.22 -11.15
CA GLN A 64 7.15 35.59 -12.48
C GLN A 64 8.02 34.31 -12.59
N ARG A 65 8.37 33.69 -11.47
CA ARG A 65 9.16 32.45 -11.38
C ARG A 65 8.43 31.40 -10.53
N CYS A 66 8.48 30.14 -10.95
CA CYS A 66 7.95 29.05 -10.13
C CYS A 66 8.81 28.83 -8.88
N GLU A 67 8.17 28.64 -7.74
CA GLU A 67 8.79 28.21 -6.48
C GLU A 67 8.06 26.96 -5.98
N CYS A 68 8.79 25.87 -5.76
CA CYS A 68 8.19 24.59 -5.38
C CYS A 68 7.77 24.62 -3.91
N LEU A 69 6.59 24.09 -3.60
CA LEU A 69 6.00 24.14 -2.26
C LEU A 69 6.69 23.17 -1.29
N TYR A 70 7.16 22.03 -1.78
CA TYR A 70 7.80 20.98 -0.99
C TYR A 70 9.03 20.45 -1.73
N HIS A 71 10.02 19.96 -0.99
CA HIS A 71 11.21 19.30 -1.56
C HIS A 71 10.92 17.97 -2.27
N SER A 72 9.69 17.46 -2.15
CA SER A 72 9.21 16.31 -2.93
C SER A 72 8.91 16.64 -4.39
N TRP A 73 8.95 17.93 -4.76
CA TRP A 73 8.67 18.42 -6.09
C TRP A 73 9.87 19.20 -6.61
N GLY A 74 10.18 19.00 -7.89
CA GLY A 74 11.26 19.67 -8.58
C GLY A 74 11.02 19.79 -10.07
N GLY A 75 12.10 20.02 -10.80
CA GLY A 75 12.07 20.50 -12.17
C GLY A 75 11.63 21.97 -12.27
N PRO A 76 11.76 22.59 -13.46
CA PRO A 76 11.58 24.03 -13.61
C PRO A 76 10.18 24.55 -13.23
N ARG A 77 9.15 23.73 -13.46
CA ARG A 77 7.74 24.02 -13.22
C ARG A 77 7.18 23.34 -11.97
N CYS A 78 8.02 22.73 -11.14
CA CYS A 78 7.59 21.95 -9.96
C CYS A 78 6.61 20.80 -10.31
N SER A 79 6.69 20.29 -11.53
CA SER A 79 5.82 19.23 -12.05
C SER A 79 6.47 17.85 -11.97
N THR A 80 7.74 17.78 -11.57
CA THR A 80 8.48 16.53 -11.44
C THR A 80 8.49 16.11 -9.99
N ALA A 81 8.08 14.87 -9.75
CA ALA A 81 8.25 14.21 -8.49
C ALA A 81 9.74 13.96 -8.20
N VAL A 82 10.30 14.57 -7.15
CA VAL A 82 11.70 14.40 -6.75
C VAL A 82 11.76 13.74 -5.38
N SER A 83 12.54 12.68 -5.24
CA SER A 83 12.82 12.09 -3.93
C SER A 83 13.90 12.94 -3.25
N GLY A 84 13.62 13.41 -2.02
CA GLY A 84 14.64 14.08 -1.20
C GLY A 84 15.86 13.18 -1.07
N SER A 85 17.00 13.62 -1.59
CA SER A 85 18.26 12.90 -1.48
C SER A 85 18.71 12.91 -0.01
N SER A 86 18.51 11.79 0.67
CA SER A 86 19.16 11.46 1.93
C SER A 86 19.58 9.99 1.84
N SER A 87 20.80 9.79 1.33
CA SER A 87 21.68 8.62 1.51
C SER A 87 21.06 7.22 1.53
N ALA A 88 21.43 6.42 0.51
CA ALA A 88 21.64 4.97 0.58
C ALA A 88 20.55 4.14 1.31
N GLY A 89 19.50 3.77 0.59
CA GLY A 89 18.59 2.72 1.03
C GLY A 89 17.57 2.42 -0.06
N LEU A 90 17.32 1.13 -0.31
CA LEU A 90 16.39 0.56 -1.31
C LEU A 90 14.91 1.03 -1.17
N MET A 91 14.62 2.01 -0.31
CA MET A 91 13.29 2.46 0.11
C MET A 91 13.01 3.94 -0.23
N SER A 92 13.70 4.54 -1.20
CA SER A 92 13.59 5.97 -1.54
C SER A 92 12.53 6.33 -2.58
N LYS A 93 11.70 5.37 -2.97
CA LYS A 93 10.57 5.57 -3.88
C LYS A 93 9.29 5.31 -3.09
N THR A 94 8.56 6.36 -2.70
CA THR A 94 7.08 6.37 -2.80
C THR A 94 6.50 7.71 -2.36
N PHE A 95 5.61 8.22 -3.20
CA PHE A 95 4.59 9.19 -2.84
C PHE A 95 3.52 8.48 -2.01
N GLY A 96 3.39 8.86 -0.74
CA GLY A 96 2.42 8.29 0.19
C GLY A 96 2.57 8.91 1.59
N PRO A 97 1.66 8.61 2.53
CA PRO A 97 1.86 8.94 3.93
C PRO A 97 3.23 8.42 4.39
N PRO A 98 3.90 9.11 5.34
CA PRO A 98 5.22 8.71 5.80
C PRO A 98 5.25 7.23 6.16
N ILE A 99 6.28 6.50 5.70
CA ILE A 99 6.37 5.04 5.85
C ILE A 99 6.21 4.61 7.32
N GLU A 100 6.72 5.41 8.26
CA GLU A 100 6.55 5.19 9.70
C GLU A 100 5.07 5.13 10.12
N ALA A 101 4.23 6.03 9.60
CA ALA A 101 2.80 6.03 9.89
C ALA A 101 2.10 4.80 9.27
N ALA A 102 2.51 4.39 8.06
CA ALA A 102 1.97 3.20 7.41
C ALA A 102 2.30 1.91 8.19
N ILE A 103 3.53 1.79 8.70
CA ILE A 103 3.96 0.66 9.53
C ILE A 103 3.17 0.62 10.84
N ALA A 104 3.00 1.76 11.52
CA ALA A 104 2.24 1.83 12.77
C ALA A 104 0.79 1.34 12.59
N VAL A 105 0.12 1.79 11.52
CA VAL A 105 -1.25 1.37 11.20
C VAL A 105 -1.32 -0.13 10.93
N ALA A 106 -0.36 -0.68 10.17
CA ALA A 106 -0.30 -2.10 9.88
C ALA A 106 -0.17 -2.95 11.16
N ILE A 107 0.70 -2.55 12.10
CA ILE A 107 0.87 -3.23 13.39
C ILE A 107 -0.44 -3.23 14.18
N VAL A 108 -1.14 -2.09 14.25
CA VAL A 108 -2.44 -1.99 14.96
C VAL A 108 -3.46 -2.94 14.36
N ILE A 109 -3.57 -3.00 13.03
CA ILE A 109 -4.51 -3.90 12.34
C ILE A 109 -4.19 -5.38 12.67
N ILE A 110 -2.92 -5.76 12.68
CA ILE A 110 -2.50 -7.12 13.03
C ILE A 110 -2.88 -7.46 14.48
N LEU A 111 -2.64 -6.55 15.43
CA LEU A 111 -3.00 -6.79 16.83
C LEU A 111 -4.51 -6.91 17.03
N VAL A 112 -5.29 -6.04 16.38
CA VAL A 112 -6.76 -6.07 16.46
C VAL A 112 -7.32 -7.36 15.87
N THR A 113 -6.82 -7.81 14.72
CA THR A 113 -7.27 -9.07 14.10
C THR A 113 -6.94 -10.28 14.98
N MET A 114 -5.77 -10.33 15.59
CA MET A 114 -5.42 -11.38 16.55
C MET A 114 -6.37 -11.41 17.75
N VAL A 115 -6.66 -10.26 18.35
CA VAL A 115 -7.60 -10.17 19.49
C VAL A 115 -9.00 -10.65 19.08
N MET A 116 -9.49 -10.23 17.90
CA MET A 116 -10.80 -10.65 17.40
C MET A 116 -10.87 -12.16 17.16
N VAL A 117 -9.82 -12.77 16.58
CA VAL A 117 -9.77 -14.23 16.35
C VAL A 117 -9.68 -15.00 17.67
N HIS A 118 -8.90 -14.53 18.65
CA HIS A 118 -8.83 -15.15 19.97
C HIS A 118 -10.17 -15.07 20.72
N MET A 119 -10.83 -13.92 20.74
CA MET A 119 -12.14 -13.78 21.37
C MET A 119 -13.21 -14.61 20.64
N GLY A 120 -13.19 -14.62 19.31
CA GLY A 120 -14.09 -15.41 18.47
C GLY A 120 -13.94 -16.91 18.71
N SER A 121 -12.70 -17.41 18.70
CA SER A 121 -12.38 -18.83 18.93
C SER A 121 -12.73 -19.29 20.36
N VAL A 122 -12.52 -18.46 21.38
CA VAL A 122 -12.95 -18.77 22.76
C VAL A 122 -14.47 -18.75 22.87
N ALA A 123 -15.15 -17.80 22.24
CA ALA A 123 -16.61 -17.72 22.25
C ALA A 123 -17.25 -18.90 21.53
N THR A 124 -16.72 -19.31 20.37
CA THR A 124 -17.19 -20.51 19.66
C THR A 124 -16.88 -21.77 20.47
N ALA A 125 -15.67 -21.93 21.01
CA ALA A 125 -15.34 -23.09 21.83
C ALA A 125 -16.26 -23.24 23.07
N LYS A 126 -16.62 -22.13 23.72
CA LYS A 126 -17.60 -22.15 24.83
C LYS A 126 -18.99 -22.58 24.36
N LYS A 127 -19.46 -22.05 23.22
CA LYS A 127 -20.75 -22.44 22.63
C LYS A 127 -20.77 -23.90 22.20
N THR A 128 -19.72 -24.40 21.54
CA THR A 128 -19.62 -25.80 21.10
C THR A 128 -19.58 -26.76 22.28
N LYS A 129 -18.84 -26.42 23.36
CA LYS A 129 -18.84 -27.22 24.61
C LYS A 129 -20.22 -27.26 25.26
N ALA A 130 -20.94 -26.14 25.31
CA ALA A 130 -22.29 -26.09 25.88
C ALA A 130 -23.29 -26.94 25.08
N VAL A 131 -23.23 -26.89 23.74
CA VAL A 131 -24.07 -27.72 22.87
C VAL A 131 -23.75 -29.20 23.04
N MET A 132 -22.47 -29.58 23.08
CA MET A 132 -22.09 -30.99 23.31
C MET A 132 -22.54 -31.50 24.69
N ALA A 133 -22.44 -30.68 25.74
CA ALA A 133 -22.93 -31.03 27.07
C ALA A 133 -24.46 -31.19 27.12
N ALA A 134 -25.21 -30.34 26.40
CA ALA A 134 -26.66 -30.46 26.28
C ALA A 134 -27.07 -31.75 25.55
N LEU A 135 -26.41 -32.07 24.44
CA LEU A 135 -26.65 -33.32 23.70
C LEU A 135 -26.32 -34.57 24.53
N GLU A 136 -25.28 -34.54 25.35
CA GLU A 136 -24.94 -35.63 26.27
C GLU A 136 -25.99 -35.79 27.39
N ALA A 137 -26.51 -34.69 27.92
CA ALA A 137 -27.58 -34.72 28.92
C ALA A 137 -28.88 -35.31 28.34
N GLU A 138 -29.27 -34.91 27.13
CA GLU A 138 -30.44 -35.47 26.43
C GLU A 138 -30.28 -36.97 26.17
N ARG A 139 -29.06 -37.42 25.78
CA ARG A 139 -28.75 -38.84 25.59
C ARG A 139 -28.86 -39.67 26.88
N LYS A 140 -28.51 -39.11 28.04
CA LYS A 140 -28.62 -39.80 29.34
C LYS A 140 -30.07 -39.92 29.82
N VAL A 141 -30.94 -38.99 29.42
CA VAL A 141 -32.37 -39.02 29.76
C VAL A 141 -33.15 -39.96 28.83
N ALA A 142 -32.71 -40.13 27.57
CA ALA A 142 -33.33 -41.04 26.61
C ALA A 142 -33.06 -42.53 26.86
N VAL A 143 -32.31 -42.91 27.91
CA VAL A 143 -32.08 -44.32 28.29
C VAL A 143 -32.70 -44.61 29.66
N PRO A 144 -34.00 -44.99 29.69
CA PRO A 144 -34.49 -45.95 30.66
C PRO A 144 -35.31 -47.03 29.95
N LEU A 145 -34.61 -48.02 29.37
CA LEU A 145 -35.03 -49.39 28.99
C LEU A 145 -33.90 -49.84 28.05
N VAL A 146 -32.92 -50.66 28.43
CA VAL A 146 -33.06 -52.06 28.80
C VAL A 146 -31.86 -52.44 29.67
N SER A 147 -32.14 -53.00 30.84
CA SER A 147 -31.16 -53.72 31.66
C SER A 147 -30.90 -55.10 31.08
N GLU A 148 -29.62 -55.50 31.07
CA GLU A 148 -29.06 -56.84 30.92
C GLU A 148 -29.35 -57.65 29.64
N THR A 149 -28.29 -57.93 28.86
CA THR A 149 -27.72 -59.29 28.67
C THR A 149 -26.68 -59.32 27.53
N ASN A 150 -25.51 -59.91 27.84
CA ASN A 150 -24.51 -60.56 26.98
C ASN A 150 -23.66 -59.79 25.94
N SER A 151 -22.34 -59.84 26.23
CA SER A 151 -21.30 -60.56 25.47
C SER A 151 -20.83 -60.07 24.08
N ASN A 152 -19.50 -59.97 23.98
CA ASN A 152 -18.63 -59.88 22.80
C ASN A 152 -18.50 -58.50 22.11
N ARG A 153 -17.32 -57.87 22.26
CA ARG A 153 -16.21 -57.88 21.28
C ARG A 153 -16.68 -57.31 19.94
N GLY A 154 -16.38 -56.05 19.62
CA GLY A 154 -15.03 -55.66 19.21
C GLY A 154 -14.94 -55.79 17.68
N SER A 155 -14.51 -54.72 17.00
CA SER A 155 -14.14 -54.70 15.58
C SER A 155 -15.30 -54.63 14.56
N HIS A 156 -15.93 -53.46 14.37
CA HIS A 156 -16.55 -53.18 13.05
C HIS A 156 -16.77 -51.71 12.65
N LEU A 157 -16.62 -50.72 13.55
CA LEU A 157 -16.96 -49.32 13.22
C LEU A 157 -15.76 -48.42 12.84
N ALA A 158 -14.54 -48.93 12.86
CA ALA A 158 -13.36 -48.17 12.44
C ALA A 158 -13.18 -48.06 10.91
N ALA A 159 -14.04 -48.69 10.10
CA ALA A 159 -13.88 -48.80 8.66
C ALA A 159 -14.84 -47.96 7.80
N LEU A 160 -15.68 -47.08 8.38
CA LEU A 160 -16.78 -46.43 7.65
C LEU A 160 -16.82 -44.89 7.64
N SER A 161 -15.73 -44.17 7.93
CA SER A 161 -15.73 -42.70 7.76
C SER A 161 -14.56 -42.12 6.95
N LYS A 162 -13.76 -42.99 6.32
CA LYS A 162 -12.82 -42.56 5.30
C LYS A 162 -13.54 -42.68 3.96
N ASP A 163 -13.68 -41.55 3.28
CA ASP A 163 -14.06 -41.35 1.89
C ASP A 163 -15.39 -40.61 1.69
N ASN A 164 -15.30 -39.56 0.86
CA ASN A 164 -16.35 -38.70 0.30
C ASN A 164 -16.54 -37.32 0.94
N TYR A 165 -15.53 -36.46 0.79
CA TYR A 165 -15.74 -35.01 0.71
C TYR A 165 -15.24 -34.50 -0.64
N HIS A 166 -16.16 -34.38 -1.60
CA HIS A 166 -15.95 -33.67 -2.87
C HIS A 166 -16.86 -32.43 -2.84
N GLN A 167 -16.28 -31.23 -2.85
CA GLN A 167 -17.05 -29.99 -3.01
C GLN A 167 -17.06 -29.59 -4.49
N ASN A 168 -18.26 -29.52 -5.07
CA ASN A 168 -18.50 -28.77 -6.29
C ASN A 168 -18.79 -27.32 -5.92
N PHE A 169 -18.03 -26.39 -6.48
CA PHE A 169 -18.34 -24.96 -6.52
C PHE A 169 -19.09 -24.66 -7.82
N VAL A 170 -20.23 -23.96 -7.71
CA VAL A 170 -20.86 -23.16 -8.77
C VAL A 170 -21.02 -21.76 -8.23
#